data_AF-A0A8D8H689-F1
#
_entry.id   AF-A0A8D8H689-F1
#
_cell.length_a   1.000
_cell.length_b   1.000
_cell.length_c   1.000
_cell.angle_alpha   90.00
_cell.angle_beta   90.00
_cell.angle_gamma   90.00
#
_symmetry.space_group_name_H-M   'P 1'
#
loop_
_entity.id
_entity.type
_entity.pdbx_description
1 polymer ?
#
loop_
_entity_poly.entity_id
_entity_poly.type
_entity_poly.pdbx_seq_one_letter_code
_entity_poly.pdbx_strand_id
1 'polypeptide(L)'
;MAYQMAKANNIPHPFNHEEKHAGTDWFYCFRKRFPNLVLRVAEPTSMARAKGFNRKSVGDYFQLVSNIFAEHFYPPDKFYNMDEFGVSTASLLRCPVECLLIFRLFTFRF
;
A
#
# COMPACT_ATOMS: atom_id res chain seq x y z
N MET A 1 -9.22 -7.78 -14.78
CA MET A 1 -7.78 -7.69 -14.46
C MET A 1 -6.97 -8.86 -15.02
N ALA A 2 -7.31 -10.13 -14.77
CA ALA A 2 -6.53 -11.27 -15.25
C ALA A 2 -6.24 -11.25 -16.77
N TYR A 3 -7.24 -10.96 -17.60
CA TYR A 3 -7.08 -10.79 -19.05
C TYR A 3 -6.10 -9.68 -19.42
N GLN A 4 -6.26 -8.49 -18.81
CA GLN A 4 -5.40 -7.34 -19.09
C GLN A 4 -3.95 -7.62 -18.68
N MET A 5 -3.74 -8.25 -17.52
CA MET A 5 -2.41 -8.64 -17.04
C MET A 5 -1.75 -9.64 -18.00
N ALA A 6 -2.49 -10.65 -18.44
CA ALA A 6 -1.96 -11.65 -19.36
C ALA A 6 -1.63 -11.03 -20.73
N LYS A 7 -2.47 -10.13 -21.24
CA LYS A 7 -2.19 -9.37 -22.47
C LYS A 7 -0.98 -8.44 -22.34
N ALA A 8 -0.87 -7.69 -21.23
CA ALA A 8 0.24 -6.77 -20.99
C ALA A 8 1.59 -7.51 -20.89
N ASN A 9 1.59 -8.73 -20.37
CA ASN A 9 2.79 -9.57 -20.25
C ASN A 9 2.98 -10.55 -21.43
N ASN A 10 2.17 -10.44 -22.50
CA ASN A 10 2.20 -11.33 -23.67
C ASN A 10 2.12 -12.84 -23.31
N ILE A 11 1.37 -13.18 -22.25
CA ILE A 11 1.20 -14.56 -21.81
C ILE A 11 0.10 -15.21 -22.65
N PRO A 12 0.35 -16.34 -23.33
CA PRO A 12 -0.68 -17.05 -24.07
C PRO A 12 -1.79 -17.53 -23.13
N HIS A 13 -3.04 -17.22 -23.46
CA HIS A 13 -4.18 -17.49 -22.59
C HIS A 13 -5.45 -17.86 -23.37
N PRO A 14 -6.31 -18.76 -22.86
CA PRO A 14 -7.57 -19.15 -23.51
C PRO A 14 -8.77 -18.24 -23.17
N PHE A 15 -8.52 -17.02 -22.66
CA PHE A 15 -9.59 -16.12 -22.21
C PHE A 15 -10.43 -15.56 -23.35
N ASN A 16 -11.66 -15.14 -23.03
CA ASN A 16 -12.56 -14.53 -23.99
C ASN A 16 -12.02 -13.15 -24.43
N HIS A 17 -11.76 -13.00 -25.74
CA HIS A 17 -11.26 -11.76 -26.33
C HIS A 17 -12.36 -10.72 -26.58
N GLU A 18 -13.61 -11.13 -26.75
CA GLU A 18 -14.75 -10.23 -26.98
C GLU A 18 -15.13 -9.52 -25.68
N GLU A 19 -15.35 -10.30 -24.63
CA GLU A 19 -15.75 -9.78 -23.31
C GLU A 19 -14.56 -9.36 -22.44
N LYS A 20 -13.32 -9.59 -22.91
CA LYS A 20 -12.05 -9.13 -22.30
C LYS A 20 -11.88 -9.50 -20.82
N HIS A 21 -12.36 -10.67 -20.42
CA HIS A 21 -12.23 -11.17 -19.05
C HIS A 21 -11.83 -12.65 -19.01
N ALA A 22 -11.31 -13.07 -17.85
CA ALA A 22 -10.99 -14.47 -17.61
C ALA A 22 -12.25 -15.20 -17.14
N GLY A 23 -12.47 -16.41 -17.66
CA GLY A 23 -13.62 -17.24 -17.30
C GLY A 23 -13.61 -17.71 -15.83
N THR A 24 -14.74 -18.25 -15.39
CA THR A 24 -14.94 -18.77 -14.02
C THR A 24 -13.95 -19.87 -13.65
N ASP A 25 -13.58 -20.74 -14.59
CA ASP A 25 -12.61 -21.83 -14.37
C ASP A 25 -11.22 -21.30 -13.98
N TRP A 26 -10.80 -20.19 -14.59
CA TRP A 26 -9.54 -19.55 -14.20
C TRP A 26 -9.58 -19.08 -12.75
N PHE A 27 -10.70 -18.48 -12.32
CA PHE A 27 -10.87 -18.02 -10.95
C PHE A 27 -10.87 -19.18 -9.95
N TYR A 28 -11.56 -20.28 -10.23
CA TYR A 28 -11.53 -21.46 -9.37
C TYR A 28 -10.13 -22.09 -9.30
N CYS A 29 -9.44 -22.22 -10.42
CA CYS A 29 -8.06 -22.71 -10.46
C CYS A 29 -7.10 -21.78 -9.72
N PHE A 30 -7.31 -20.46 -9.79
CA PHE A 30 -6.53 -19.47 -9.06
C PHE A 30 -6.73 -19.62 -7.55
N ARG A 31 -7.98 -19.71 -7.10
CA ARG A 31 -8.32 -19.90 -5.68
C ARG A 31 -7.82 -21.24 -5.13
N LYS A 32 -7.84 -22.32 -5.92
CA LYS A 32 -7.24 -23.61 -5.54
C LYS A 32 -5.73 -23.52 -5.34
N ARG A 33 -5.02 -22.75 -6.17
CA ARG A 33 -3.57 -22.53 -6.05
C ARG A 33 -3.20 -21.67 -4.85
N PHE A 34 -4.08 -20.76 -4.46
CA PHE A 34 -3.87 -19.83 -3.34
C PHE A 34 -4.98 -20.00 -2.28
N PRO A 35 -5.00 -21.11 -1.52
CA PRO A 35 -6.07 -21.40 -0.56
C PRO A 35 -6.10 -20.41 0.62
N ASN A 36 -4.97 -19.78 0.93
CA ASN A 36 -4.83 -18.80 2.01
C ASN A 36 -5.20 -17.37 1.57
N LEU A 37 -5.69 -17.18 0.34
CA LEU A 37 -6.08 -15.86 -0.14
C LEU A 37 -7.40 -15.43 0.52
N VAL A 38 -7.30 -14.47 1.45
CA VAL A 38 -8.46 -13.88 2.11
C VAL A 38 -8.91 -12.66 1.33
N LEU A 39 -10.21 -12.59 1.01
CA LEU A 39 -10.82 -11.36 0.52
C LEU A 39 -10.92 -10.38 1.68
N ARG A 40 -10.08 -9.34 1.67
CA ARG A 40 -10.17 -8.26 2.65
C ARG A 40 -11.37 -7.37 2.30
N VAL A 41 -12.19 -7.09 3.31
CA VAL A 41 -13.18 -6.03 3.24
C VAL A 41 -12.42 -4.71 3.37
N ALA A 42 -12.72 -3.74 2.53
CA ALA A 42 -12.11 -2.41 2.63
C ALA A 42 -12.45 -1.81 3.99
N GLU A 43 -11.45 -1.31 4.73
CA GLU A 43 -11.72 -0.61 5.97
C GLU A 43 -12.43 0.72 5.69
N PRO A 44 -13.44 1.09 6.50
CA PRO A 44 -14.16 2.33 6.30
C PRO A 44 -13.22 3.53 6.47
N THR A 45 -12.91 4.18 5.36
CA THR A 45 -12.13 5.41 5.34
C THR A 45 -13.03 6.58 5.74
N SER A 46 -12.62 7.36 6.76
CA SER A 46 -13.40 8.52 7.19
C SER A 46 -13.35 9.63 6.15
N MET A 47 -14.39 10.46 6.06
CA MET A 47 -14.41 11.60 5.12
C MET A 47 -13.22 12.55 5.29
N ALA A 48 -12.76 12.74 6.53
CA ALA A 48 -11.58 13.55 6.82
C ALA A 48 -10.31 12.94 6.20
N ARG A 49 -10.13 11.61 6.28
CA ARG A 49 -9.01 10.91 5.62
C ARG A 49 -9.10 11.01 4.10
N ALA A 50 -10.29 10.80 3.53
CA ALA A 50 -10.49 10.93 2.08
C ALA A 50 -10.18 12.35 1.56
N LYS A 51 -10.57 13.39 2.30
CA LYS A 51 -10.25 14.80 1.96
C LYS A 51 -8.76 15.13 2.16
N GLY A 52 -8.14 14.54 3.18
CA GLY A 52 -6.71 14.70 3.45
C GLY A 52 -5.83 14.04 2.39
N PHE A 53 -6.30 12.96 1.75
CA PHE A 53 -5.58 12.26 0.69
C PHE A 53 -5.72 12.98 -0.66
N ASN A 54 -5.16 14.18 -0.76
CA ASN A 54 -5.15 14.98 -1.98
C ASN A 54 -3.72 15.12 -2.55
N ARG A 55 -3.61 15.42 -3.85
CA ARG A 55 -2.34 15.49 -4.57
C ARG A 55 -1.31 16.43 -3.93
N LYS A 56 -1.77 17.56 -3.39
CA LYS A 56 -0.88 18.55 -2.75
C LYS A 56 -0.33 17.99 -1.44
N SER A 57 -1.21 17.52 -0.55
CA SER A 57 -0.81 16.93 0.73
C SER A 57 0.13 15.73 0.55
N VAL A 58 -0.13 14.88 -0.44
CA VAL A 58 0.75 13.74 -0.77
C VAL A 58 2.08 14.22 -1.38
N GLY A 59 2.06 15.23 -2.25
CA GLY A 59 3.26 15.81 -2.85
C GLY A 59 4.18 16.46 -1.82
N ASP A 60 3.63 17.34 -0.98
CA ASP A 60 4.34 18.02 0.10
C ASP A 60 4.96 17.00 1.07
N TYR A 61 4.24 15.91 1.34
CA TYR A 61 4.71 14.81 2.16
C TYR A 61 5.94 14.11 1.57
N PHE A 62 5.88 13.65 0.33
CA PHE A 62 7.01 12.96 -0.30
C PHE A 62 8.20 13.89 -0.56
N GLN A 63 7.96 15.18 -0.79
CA GLN A 63 9.03 16.17 -0.88
C GLN A 63 9.77 16.30 0.45
N LEU A 64 9.05 16.36 1.57
CA LEU A 64 9.65 16.41 2.90
C LEU A 64 10.50 15.16 3.17
N VAL A 65 9.97 13.98 2.88
CA VAL A 65 10.72 12.72 3.02
C VAL A 65 11.98 12.75 2.16
N SER A 66 11.87 13.14 0.89
CA SER A 66 13.02 13.23 -0.01
C SER A 66 14.12 14.15 0.52
N ASN A 67 13.74 15.30 1.10
CA ASN A 67 14.71 16.24 1.66
C ASN A 67 15.45 15.64 2.86
N ILE A 68 14.74 14.96 3.76
CA ILE A 68 15.37 14.36 4.95
C ILE A 68 16.34 13.23 4.56
N PHE A 69 15.99 12.43 3.55
CA PHE A 69 16.88 11.39 3.03
C PHE A 69 18.06 11.94 2.24
N ALA A 70 17.96 13.17 1.71
CA ALA A 70 19.07 13.85 1.08
C ALA A 70 20.05 14.44 2.12
N GLU A 71 19.53 14.92 3.26
CA GLU A 71 20.32 15.51 4.34
C GLU A 71 20.98 14.46 5.24
N HIS A 72 20.34 13.30 5.42
CA HIS A 72 20.77 12.26 6.36
C HIS A 72 20.77 10.87 5.73
N PHE A 73 21.85 10.12 5.96
CA PHE A 73 21.92 8.71 5.59
C PHE A 73 21.35 7.83 6.70
N TYR A 74 20.30 7.06 6.39
CA TYR A 74 19.73 6.06 7.29
C TYR A 74 20.08 4.67 6.77
N PRO A 75 20.80 3.84 7.55
CA PRO A 75 21.10 2.49 7.13
C PRO A 75 19.84 1.60 7.19
N PRO A 76 19.76 0.52 6.39
CA PRO A 76 18.55 -0.30 6.24
C PRO A 76 18.01 -0.91 7.54
N ASP A 77 18.87 -1.15 8.53
CA ASP A 77 18.54 -1.68 9.85
C ASP A 77 17.74 -0.71 10.73
N LYS A 78 17.64 0.57 10.31
CA LYS A 78 16.87 1.61 10.99
C LYS A 78 15.47 1.83 10.42
N PHE A 79 15.05 1.01 9.46
CA PHE A 79 13.71 1.07 8.89
C PHE A 79 12.78 0.09 9.62
N TYR A 80 11.82 0.64 10.36
CA TYR A 80 10.82 -0.13 11.10
C TYR A 80 9.45 0.03 10.44
N ASN A 81 8.78 -1.09 10.13
CA ASN A 81 7.36 -1.04 9.77
C ASN A 81 6.54 -0.80 11.05
N MET A 82 5.78 0.28 11.08
CA MET A 82 5.01 0.72 12.26
C MET A 82 3.50 0.59 12.05
N ASP A 83 3.06 -0.11 11.01
CA ASP A 83 1.65 -0.32 10.66
C ASP A 83 0.83 -1.02 11.77
N GLU A 84 1.44 -1.90 12.56
CA GLU A 84 0.79 -2.64 13.64
C GLU A 84 0.94 -2.00 15.04
N PHE A 85 1.81 -1.01 15.21
CA PHE A 85 2.03 -0.39 16.52
C PHE A 85 1.06 0.78 16.75
N GLY A 86 0.06 0.57 17.59
CA GLY A 86 -0.91 1.58 18.05
C GLY A 86 -0.28 2.63 18.97
N VAL A 87 0.78 3.31 18.53
CA VAL A 87 1.41 4.39 19.31
C VAL A 87 0.48 5.60 19.26
N SER A 88 -0.04 5.98 20.43
CA SER A 88 -0.86 7.16 20.57
C SER A 88 0.01 8.42 20.41
N THR A 89 -0.54 9.47 19.79
CA THR A 89 0.18 10.74 19.56
C THR A 89 0.69 11.40 20.85
N ALA A 90 0.13 11.05 22.01
CA ALA A 90 0.63 11.48 23.32
C ALA A 90 1.98 10.85 23.71
N SER A 91 2.29 9.65 23.20
CA SER A 91 3.53 8.91 23.48
C SER A 91 4.67 9.21 22.51
N LEU A 92 4.39 9.89 21.39
CA LEU A 92 5.39 10.31 20.39
C LEU A 92 6.37 11.38 20.92
N LEU A 93 6.01 12.12 21.97
CA LEU A 93 6.90 13.10 22.61
C LEU A 93 8.09 12.45 23.34
N ARG A 94 8.09 11.12 23.53
CA ARG A 94 9.17 10.37 24.19
C ARG A 94 9.92 9.42 23.26
N CYS A 95 9.54 9.31 21.98
CA CYS A 95 10.28 8.49 21.03
C CYS A 95 11.51 9.26 20.52
N PRO A 96 12.69 8.62 20.46
CA PRO A 96 13.85 9.18 19.77
C PRO A 96 13.45 9.62 18.36
N VAL A 97 13.93 10.79 17.93
CA VAL A 97 13.67 11.38 16.60
C VAL A 97 13.96 10.44 15.43
N GLU A 98 14.86 9.46 15.61
CA GLU A 98 15.13 8.40 14.64
C GLU A 98 13.92 7.49 14.36
N CYS A 99 13.08 7.20 15.36
CA CYS A 99 11.87 6.38 15.19
C CYS A 99 10.70 7.16 14.55
N LEU A 100 10.75 8.49 14.59
CA LEU A 100 9.65 9.37 14.15
C LEU A 100 9.58 9.56 12.64
N LEU A 101 10.66 9.26 11.91
CA LEU A 101 10.74 9.43 10.47
C LEU A 101 9.72 8.58 9.69
N ILE A 102 9.25 7.49 10.29
CA ILE A 102 8.25 6.60 9.69
C ILE A 102 6.84 6.86 10.26
N PHE A 103 6.72 7.64 11.33
CA PHE A 103 5.42 7.90 11.94
C PHE A 103 4.52 8.81 11.09
N ARG A 104 5.12 9.71 10.28
CA ARG A 104 4.37 10.47 9.28
C ARG A 104 4.22 9.74 7.93
N LEU A 105 4.90 8.61 7.70
CA LEU A 105 4.68 7.77 6.51
C LEU A 105 3.31 7.10 6.50
N PHE A 106 2.69 6.88 7.66
CA PHE A 106 1.50 6.05 7.77
C PHE A 106 0.38 6.62 8.66
N THR A 107 0.29 7.94 8.83
CA THR A 107 -1.01 8.53 9.26
C THR A 107 -2.12 8.33 8.22
N PHE A 108 -1.79 7.80 7.04
CA PHE A 108 -2.72 7.11 6.13
C PHE A 108 -2.69 5.59 6.36
N ARG A 109 -3.21 5.16 7.50
CA ARG A 109 -3.63 3.77 7.69
C ARG A 109 -4.82 3.50 6.75
N PHE A 110 -4.59 2.62 5.76
CA PHE A 110 -5.62 1.96 4.95
C PHE A 110 -6.33 0.87 5.73
#